data_AF-A0A950R6N6-F1
#
_entry.id   AF-A0A950R6N6-F1
#
_cell.length_a   1.000
_cell.length_b   1.000
_cell.length_c   1.000
_cell.angle_alpha   90.00
_cell.angle_beta   90.00
_cell.angle_gamma   90.00
#
_symmetry.space_group_name_H-M   'P 1'
#
loop_
_entity.id
_entity.type
_entity.pdbx_description
1 polymer ?
#
loop_
_entity_poly.entity_id
_entity_poly.type
_entity_poly.pdbx_seq_one_letter_code
_entity_poly.pdbx_strand_id
1 'polypeptide(L)'
;MSIDLQSTLRRRKPAKRTSQLVPRPREALVDLTVLPSGPLFLLLDTNVYVNRAAGRLASHVRDAVDQALLFHCSVALAELALGVANADPSRAGWTAMQDHYTELFASIPASRLVTPDAQIWTDAGVVAGTLTRTQGFQPHQRKECLNDALIFLTAAKAGIPVLTANRDEFDLIQQLAPEGRFIHC
;
A
#
# COMPACT_ATOMS: atom_id res chain seq x y z
N MET A 1 11.36 -5.64 -22.00
CA MET A 1 11.06 -4.26 -21.57
C MET A 1 12.35 -3.64 -21.06
N SER A 2 12.70 -2.42 -21.45
CA SER A 2 13.78 -1.68 -20.81
C SER A 2 13.23 -0.81 -19.69
N ILE A 3 14.01 -0.63 -18.64
CA ILE A 3 13.75 0.36 -17.59
C ILE A 3 14.09 1.74 -18.14
N ASP A 4 13.20 2.73 -17.96
CA ASP A 4 13.41 4.12 -18.39
C ASP A 4 13.39 5.07 -17.20
N LEU A 5 14.56 5.24 -16.57
CA LEU A 5 14.74 6.19 -15.46
C LEU A 5 14.57 7.65 -15.92
N GLN A 6 14.95 8.00 -17.15
CA GLN A 6 14.84 9.38 -17.63
C GLN A 6 13.38 9.83 -17.71
N SER A 7 12.50 8.97 -18.22
CA SER A 7 11.06 9.20 -18.25
C SER A 7 10.48 9.32 -16.83
N THR A 8 10.89 8.44 -15.90
CA THR A 8 10.50 8.54 -14.48
C THR A 8 10.89 9.89 -13.89
N LEU A 9 12.15 10.33 -14.05
CA LEU A 9 12.64 11.60 -13.52
C LEU A 9 11.88 12.79 -14.12
N ARG A 10 11.59 12.76 -15.43
CA ARG A 10 10.80 13.79 -16.10
C ARG A 10 9.36 13.87 -15.60
N ARG A 11 8.74 12.71 -15.33
CA ARG A 11 7.35 12.62 -14.84
C ARG A 11 7.23 13.03 -13.38
N ARG A 12 8.08 12.47 -12.50
CA ARG A 12 8.06 12.69 -11.04
C ARG A 12 8.68 14.02 -10.62
N LYS A 13 9.58 14.57 -11.44
CA LYS A 13 10.24 15.88 -11.23
C LYS A 13 10.85 16.01 -9.82
N PRO A 14 11.66 15.04 -9.35
CA PRO A 14 12.19 15.06 -7.98
C PRO A 14 13.03 16.31 -7.71
N ALA A 15 13.72 16.86 -8.71
CA ALA A 15 14.50 18.10 -8.57
C ALA A 15 13.65 19.35 -8.26
N LYS A 16 12.34 19.32 -8.58
CA LYS A 16 11.41 20.41 -8.25
C LYS A 16 10.80 20.29 -6.84
N ARG A 17 11.09 19.21 -6.12
CA ARG A 17 10.60 18.95 -4.77
C ARG A 17 11.74 19.21 -3.78
N THR A 18 11.83 20.46 -3.35
CA THR A 18 12.88 20.99 -2.47
C THR A 18 12.40 21.26 -1.05
N SER A 19 11.09 21.39 -0.85
CA SER A 19 10.47 21.64 0.45
C SER A 19 9.72 20.41 0.94
N GLN A 20 9.49 20.36 2.25
CA GLN A 20 8.64 19.35 2.85
C GLN A 20 7.23 19.42 2.25
N LEU A 21 6.72 18.28 1.81
CA LEU A 21 5.32 18.13 1.42
C LEU A 21 4.46 18.00 2.68
N VAL A 22 3.27 18.59 2.66
CA VAL A 22 2.32 18.56 3.77
C VAL A 22 1.15 17.67 3.37
N PRO A 23 0.75 16.69 4.20
CA PRO A 23 -0.44 15.90 3.94
C PRO A 23 -1.68 16.80 3.79
N ARG A 24 -2.50 16.52 2.78
CA ARG A 24 -3.78 17.18 2.58
C ARG A 24 -4.71 16.89 3.76
N PRO A 25 -5.62 17.83 4.09
CA PRO A 25 -6.57 17.60 5.17
C PRO A 25 -7.55 16.47 4.82
N ARG A 26 -8.15 15.83 5.84
CA ARG A 26 -8.95 14.60 5.68
C ARG A 26 -10.09 14.79 4.66
N GLU A 27 -10.76 15.93 4.73
CA GLU A 27 -11.89 16.29 3.87
C GLU A 27 -11.52 16.43 2.39
N ALA A 28 -10.24 16.56 2.06
CA ALA A 28 -9.75 16.58 0.68
C ALA A 28 -9.39 15.18 0.14
N LEU A 29 -9.56 14.14 0.96
CA LEU A 29 -9.20 12.76 0.65
C LEU A 29 -10.45 11.87 0.65
N VAL A 30 -10.37 10.75 -0.08
CA VAL A 30 -11.49 9.83 -0.22
C VAL A 30 -11.53 8.90 0.99
N ASP A 31 -12.53 9.10 1.85
CA ASP A 31 -12.86 8.20 2.95
C ASP A 31 -13.71 7.04 2.44
N LEU A 32 -13.50 5.84 2.98
CA LEU A 32 -14.30 4.66 2.61
C LEU A 32 -15.81 4.88 2.83
N THR A 33 -16.18 5.66 3.84
CA THR A 33 -17.58 5.94 4.21
C THR A 33 -18.35 6.75 3.18
N VAL A 34 -17.66 7.46 2.28
CA VAL A 34 -18.32 8.28 1.24
C VAL A 34 -18.43 7.57 -0.11
N LEU A 35 -17.95 6.32 -0.21
CA LEU A 35 -18.07 5.56 -1.44
C LEU A 35 -19.53 5.15 -1.70
N PRO A 36 -19.96 5.15 -2.98
CA PRO A 36 -21.30 4.72 -3.33
C PRO A 36 -21.50 3.24 -3.01
N SER A 37 -22.73 2.87 -2.67
CA SER A 37 -23.11 1.47 -2.55
C SER A 37 -22.94 0.75 -3.89
N GLY A 38 -22.22 -0.36 -3.90
CA GLY A 38 -21.93 -1.12 -5.12
C GLY A 38 -20.68 -1.99 -4.98
N PRO A 39 -20.34 -2.76 -6.02
CA PRO A 39 -19.14 -3.59 -6.00
C PRO A 39 -17.89 -2.70 -5.91
N LEU A 40 -17.15 -2.84 -4.82
CA LEU A 40 -15.87 -2.17 -4.62
C LEU A 40 -14.75 -3.04 -5.20
N PHE A 41 -13.80 -2.42 -5.89
CA PHE A 41 -12.57 -3.06 -6.35
C PHE A 41 -11.42 -2.42 -5.58
N LEU A 42 -10.77 -3.18 -4.71
CA LEU A 42 -9.78 -2.64 -3.77
C LEU A 42 -8.50 -3.46 -3.83
N LEU A 43 -7.36 -2.78 -3.80
CA LEU A 43 -6.10 -3.40 -3.46
C LEU A 43 -5.82 -3.09 -1.98
N LEU A 44 -5.60 -4.11 -1.17
CA LEU A 44 -5.34 -3.87 0.26
C LEU A 44 -3.87 -3.56 0.52
N ASP A 45 -3.63 -2.51 1.29
CA ASP A 45 -2.36 -2.26 1.95
C ASP A 45 -2.11 -3.25 3.10
N THR A 46 -0.85 -3.48 3.47
CA THR A 46 -0.40 -4.42 4.49
C THR A 46 -1.06 -4.15 5.84
N ASN A 47 -1.18 -2.88 6.24
CA ASN A 47 -1.80 -2.52 7.52
C ASN A 47 -3.28 -2.94 7.61
N VAL A 48 -4.00 -3.04 6.50
CA VAL A 48 -5.41 -3.46 6.50
C VAL A 48 -5.52 -4.94 6.84
N TYR A 49 -4.65 -5.80 6.30
CA TYR A 49 -4.60 -7.22 6.68
C TYR A 49 -4.27 -7.39 8.16
N VAL A 50 -3.23 -6.70 8.63
CA VAL A 50 -2.78 -6.80 10.03
C VAL A 50 -3.86 -6.30 10.99
N ASN A 51 -4.54 -5.19 10.66
CA ASN A 51 -5.63 -4.67 11.46
C ASN A 51 -6.85 -5.60 11.42
N ARG A 52 -7.14 -6.25 10.29
CA ARG A 52 -8.23 -7.25 10.19
C ARG A 52 -7.96 -8.46 11.07
N ALA A 53 -6.78 -9.05 10.94
CA ALA A 53 -6.35 -10.22 11.73
C ALA A 53 -6.34 -9.92 13.23
N ALA A 54 -5.97 -8.69 13.62
CA ALA A 54 -5.98 -8.23 15.01
C ALA A 54 -7.38 -7.81 15.53
N GLY A 55 -8.43 -7.88 14.71
CA GLY A 55 -9.78 -7.41 15.09
C GLY A 55 -9.90 -5.89 15.28
N ARG A 56 -8.95 -5.11 14.73
CA ARG A 56 -8.84 -3.65 14.90
C ARG A 56 -9.53 -2.83 13.81
N LEU A 57 -10.02 -3.46 12.73
CA LEU A 57 -10.85 -2.76 11.73
C LEU A 57 -12.22 -2.41 12.32
N ALA A 58 -12.64 -1.16 12.10
CA ALA A 58 -14.02 -0.74 12.34
C ALA A 58 -15.00 -1.61 11.53
N SER A 59 -16.20 -1.82 12.06
CA SER A 59 -17.20 -2.73 11.46
C SER A 59 -17.49 -2.39 10.00
N HIS A 60 -17.77 -1.12 9.70
CA HIS A 60 -18.06 -0.67 8.32
C HIS A 60 -16.88 -0.90 7.34
N VAL A 61 -15.63 -0.83 7.83
CA VAL A 61 -14.44 -1.12 7.01
C VAL A 61 -14.34 -2.61 6.72
N ARG A 62 -14.58 -3.43 7.74
CA ARG A 62 -14.59 -4.88 7.62
C ARG A 62 -15.68 -5.34 6.64
N ASP A 63 -16.89 -4.82 6.79
CA ASP A 63 -18.02 -5.16 5.92
C ASP A 63 -17.73 -4.76 4.46
N ALA A 64 -17.14 -3.59 4.25
CA ALA A 64 -16.72 -3.16 2.91
C ALA A 64 -15.63 -4.06 2.33
N VAL A 65 -14.63 -4.47 3.12
CA VAL A 65 -13.59 -5.42 2.68
C VAL A 65 -14.17 -6.79 2.35
N ASP A 66 -15.13 -7.28 3.14
CA ASP A 66 -15.78 -8.58 2.95
C ASP A 66 -16.68 -8.61 1.70
N GLN A 67 -17.24 -7.46 1.32
CA GLN A 67 -18.09 -7.31 0.12
C GLN A 67 -17.30 -6.90 -1.13
N ALA A 68 -16.05 -6.44 -0.99
CA ALA A 68 -15.22 -5.99 -2.08
C ALA A 68 -14.63 -7.13 -2.89
N LEU A 69 -14.38 -6.85 -4.17
CA LEU A 69 -13.52 -7.66 -5.01
C LEU A 69 -12.06 -7.27 -4.77
N LEU A 70 -11.38 -8.08 -3.96
CA LEU A 70 -10.04 -7.80 -3.49
C LEU A 70 -8.96 -8.18 -4.52
N PHE A 71 -7.96 -7.31 -4.63
CA PHE A 71 -6.69 -7.56 -5.28
C PHE A 71 -5.57 -7.45 -4.25
N HIS A 72 -4.47 -8.14 -4.53
CA HIS A 72 -3.37 -8.32 -3.58
C HIS A 72 -2.07 -7.93 -4.27
N CYS A 73 -1.29 -7.04 -3.66
CA CYS A 73 0.06 -6.74 -4.14
C CYS A 73 1.04 -7.76 -3.58
N SER A 74 1.92 -8.32 -4.40
CA SER A 74 2.97 -9.24 -3.95
C SER A 74 3.91 -8.61 -2.91
N VAL A 75 4.06 -7.27 -2.92
CA VAL A 75 4.86 -6.54 -1.91
C VAL A 75 4.18 -6.57 -0.55
N ALA A 76 2.86 -6.32 -0.49
CA ALA A 76 2.10 -6.42 0.75
C ALA A 76 2.15 -7.84 1.33
N LEU A 77 2.02 -8.86 0.47
CA LEU A 77 2.18 -10.26 0.89
C LEU A 77 3.60 -10.56 1.40
N ALA A 78 4.64 -10.01 0.78
CA ALA A 78 6.01 -10.17 1.27
C ALA A 78 6.20 -9.54 2.67
N GLU A 79 5.55 -8.42 2.96
CA GLU A 79 5.57 -7.81 4.29
C GLU A 79 4.83 -8.66 5.33
N LEU A 80 3.69 -9.25 4.97
CA LEU A 80 2.99 -10.20 5.83
C LEU A 80 3.85 -11.43 6.12
N ALA A 81 4.49 -12.01 5.09
CA ALA A 81 5.38 -13.16 5.26
C ALA A 81 6.58 -12.82 6.16
N LEU A 82 7.16 -11.62 6.02
CA LEU A 82 8.19 -11.13 6.92
C LEU A 82 7.68 -11.03 8.36
N GLY A 83 6.47 -10.49 8.56
CA GLY A 83 5.84 -10.40 9.88
C GLY A 83 5.59 -11.76 10.53
N VAL A 84 5.11 -12.74 9.75
CA VAL A 84 4.92 -14.13 10.21
C VAL A 84 6.25 -14.75 10.64
N ALA A 85 7.30 -14.61 9.83
CA ALA A 85 8.61 -15.18 10.12
C ALA A 85 9.32 -14.49 11.30
N ASN A 86 9.06 -13.19 11.51
CA ASN A 86 9.66 -12.40 12.60
C ASN A 86 8.90 -12.53 13.93
N ALA A 87 7.70 -13.12 13.94
CA ALA A 87 6.95 -13.30 15.16
C ALA A 87 7.61 -14.31 16.10
N ASP A 88 7.63 -14.00 17.40
CA ASP A 88 8.17 -14.89 18.44
C ASP A 88 7.42 -16.23 18.48
N PRO A 89 8.08 -17.38 18.22
CA PRO A 89 7.44 -18.69 18.27
C PRO A 89 6.94 -19.12 19.64
N SER A 90 7.44 -18.50 20.72
CA SER A 90 7.04 -18.83 22.09
C SER A 90 5.76 -18.13 22.54
N ARG A 91 5.24 -17.16 21.76
CA ARG A 91 4.03 -16.41 22.13
C ARG A 91 2.79 -17.30 22.12
N ALA A 92 1.85 -16.98 23.01
CA ALA A 92 0.50 -17.53 22.93
C ALA A 92 -0.15 -17.20 21.57
N GLY A 93 -0.78 -18.20 20.96
CA GLY A 93 -1.47 -18.05 19.67
C GLY A 93 -0.56 -17.96 18.45
N TRP A 94 0.73 -18.31 18.55
CA TRP A 94 1.64 -18.35 17.40
C TRP A 94 1.12 -19.25 16.26
N THR A 95 0.71 -20.48 16.56
CA THR A 95 0.16 -21.42 15.58
C THR A 95 -1.09 -20.85 14.91
N ALA A 96 -2.04 -20.32 15.68
CA ALA A 96 -3.25 -19.72 15.14
C ALA A 96 -2.96 -18.53 14.20
N MET A 97 -1.93 -17.72 14.51
CA MET A 97 -1.48 -16.65 13.62
C MET A 97 -0.87 -17.20 12.32
N GLN A 98 -0.06 -18.26 12.39
CA GLN A 98 0.50 -18.90 11.20
C GLN A 98 -0.57 -19.53 10.32
N ASP A 99 -1.53 -20.24 10.92
CA ASP A 99 -2.65 -20.87 10.22
C ASP A 99 -3.48 -19.81 9.48
N HIS A 100 -3.81 -18.71 10.17
CA HIS A 100 -4.54 -17.58 9.58
C HIS A 100 -3.87 -17.03 8.31
N TYR A 101 -2.57 -16.75 8.35
CA TYR A 101 -1.87 -16.21 7.18
C TYR A 101 -1.63 -17.27 6.10
N THR A 102 -1.48 -18.54 6.46
CA THR A 102 -1.38 -19.65 5.50
C THR A 102 -2.68 -19.80 4.71
N GLU A 103 -3.83 -19.79 5.41
CA GLU A 103 -5.16 -19.82 4.80
C GLU A 103 -5.40 -18.59 3.93
N LEU A 104 -5.01 -17.39 4.41
CA LEU A 104 -5.10 -16.16 3.62
C LEU A 104 -4.34 -16.31 2.29
N PHE A 105 -3.08 -16.75 2.32
CA PHE A 105 -2.27 -16.88 1.10
C PHE A 105 -2.85 -17.94 0.15
N ALA A 106 -3.31 -19.07 0.68
CA ALA A 106 -3.94 -20.12 -0.11
C ALA A 106 -5.27 -19.67 -0.77
N SER A 107 -5.98 -18.71 -0.14
CA SER A 107 -7.25 -18.20 -0.64
C SER A 107 -7.10 -17.21 -1.81
N ILE A 108 -5.90 -16.66 -2.05
CA ILE A 108 -5.68 -15.63 -3.08
C ILE A 108 -5.56 -16.30 -4.46
N PRO A 109 -6.53 -16.09 -5.38
CA PRO A 109 -6.39 -16.61 -6.73
C PRO A 109 -5.34 -15.82 -7.52
N ALA A 110 -4.59 -16.50 -8.39
CA ALA A 110 -3.55 -15.87 -9.21
C ALA A 110 -4.06 -14.69 -10.06
N SER A 111 -5.32 -14.71 -10.48
CA SER A 111 -5.96 -13.62 -11.22
C SER A 111 -6.21 -12.34 -10.40
N ARG A 112 -6.06 -12.41 -9.06
CA ARG A 112 -6.17 -11.27 -8.14
C ARG A 112 -4.84 -10.85 -7.55
N LEU A 113 -3.76 -11.55 -7.86
CA LEU A 113 -2.40 -11.18 -7.48
C LEU A 113 -1.80 -10.23 -8.52
N VAL A 114 -1.35 -9.06 -8.07
CA VAL A 114 -0.62 -8.09 -8.89
C VAL A 114 0.81 -7.93 -8.37
N THR A 115 1.75 -7.84 -9.30
CA THR A 115 3.19 -7.79 -9.01
C THR A 115 3.79 -6.55 -9.66
N PRO A 116 4.62 -5.76 -8.93
CA PRO A 116 5.35 -4.66 -9.54
C PRO A 116 6.29 -5.17 -10.62
N ASP A 117 6.24 -4.55 -11.81
CA ASP A 117 7.23 -4.80 -12.84
C ASP A 117 8.49 -3.94 -12.63
N ALA A 118 9.50 -4.15 -13.48
CA ALA A 118 10.77 -3.43 -13.42
C ALA A 118 10.62 -1.90 -13.50
N GLN A 119 9.63 -1.39 -14.24
CA GLN A 119 9.39 0.04 -14.35
C GLN A 119 8.75 0.59 -13.06
N ILE A 120 7.83 -0.15 -12.45
CA ILE A 120 7.24 0.20 -11.15
C ILE A 120 8.30 0.27 -10.05
N TRP A 121 9.26 -0.66 -10.03
CA TRP A 121 10.40 -0.59 -9.11
C TRP A 121 11.20 0.72 -9.26
N THR A 122 11.43 1.13 -10.50
CA THR A 122 12.15 2.38 -10.81
C THR A 122 11.34 3.60 -10.39
N ASP A 123 10.04 3.60 -10.67
CA ASP A 123 9.13 4.68 -10.32
C ASP A 123 9.00 4.84 -8.80
N ALA A 124 8.86 3.73 -8.08
CA ALA A 124 8.77 3.71 -6.62
C ALA A 124 10.07 4.19 -5.97
N GLY A 125 11.23 3.79 -6.51
CA GLY A 125 12.53 4.27 -6.02
C GLY A 125 12.68 5.79 -6.13
N VAL A 126 12.23 6.40 -7.23
CA VAL A 126 12.26 7.87 -7.39
C VAL A 126 11.29 8.56 -6.42
N VAL A 127 10.08 8.02 -6.23
CA VAL A 127 9.11 8.55 -5.25
C VAL A 127 9.67 8.46 -3.83
N ALA A 128 10.10 7.28 -3.39
CA ALA A 128 10.59 7.03 -2.04
C ALA A 128 11.86 7.83 -1.73
N GLY A 129 12.80 7.95 -2.68
CA GLY A 129 13.98 8.79 -2.53
C GLY A 129 13.66 10.28 -2.42
N THR A 130 12.65 10.74 -3.15
CA THR A 130 12.17 12.13 -3.06
C THR A 130 11.55 12.41 -1.69
N LEU A 131 10.67 11.53 -1.20
CA LEU A 131 10.06 11.65 0.12
C LEU A 131 11.09 11.54 1.23
N THR A 132 12.03 10.59 1.14
CA THR A 132 13.13 10.45 2.11
C THR A 132 13.90 11.76 2.28
N ARG A 133 14.27 12.41 1.17
CA ARG A 133 15.00 13.68 1.21
C ARG A 133 14.15 14.84 1.73
N THR A 134 12.88 14.93 1.34
CA THR A 134 12.03 16.08 1.65
C THR A 134 11.37 16.02 3.02
N GLN A 135 11.17 14.81 3.56
CA GLN A 135 10.51 14.57 4.85
C GLN A 135 11.48 14.22 5.97
N GLY A 136 12.78 14.00 5.66
CA GLY A 136 13.78 13.65 6.67
C GLY A 136 13.64 12.24 7.23
N PHE A 137 13.20 11.29 6.40
CA PHE A 137 12.94 9.91 6.84
C PHE A 137 14.19 9.20 7.39
N GLN A 138 13.99 8.56 8.53
CA GLN A 138 14.96 7.70 9.19
C GLN A 138 15.18 6.40 8.40
N PRO A 139 16.30 5.69 8.59
CA PRO A 139 16.62 4.50 7.81
C PRO A 139 15.51 3.44 7.75
N HIS A 140 14.78 3.21 8.84
CA HIS A 140 13.65 2.26 8.87
C HIS A 140 12.48 2.72 7.98
N GLN A 141 12.11 4.01 8.05
CA GLN A 141 11.03 4.61 7.26
C GLN A 141 11.31 4.61 5.75
N ARG A 142 12.57 4.53 5.32
CA ARG A 142 12.93 4.50 3.90
C ARG A 142 12.46 3.22 3.21
N LYS A 143 12.57 2.09 3.91
CA LYS A 143 12.10 0.79 3.40
C LYS A 143 10.58 0.76 3.36
N GLU A 144 9.93 1.20 4.43
CA GLU A 144 8.47 1.31 4.53
C GLU A 144 7.92 2.20 3.39
N CYS A 145 8.49 3.39 3.21
CA CYS A 145 8.11 4.29 2.12
C CYS A 145 8.32 3.67 0.72
N LEU A 146 9.38 2.90 0.51
CA LEU A 146 9.58 2.18 -0.76
C LEU A 146 8.49 1.13 -0.99
N ASN A 147 8.15 0.35 0.03
CA ASN A 147 7.11 -0.68 -0.05
C ASN A 147 5.73 -0.06 -0.32
N ASP A 148 5.38 1.01 0.40
CA ASP A 148 4.13 1.75 0.19
C ASP A 148 4.07 2.35 -1.23
N ALA A 149 5.17 2.92 -1.72
CA ALA A 149 5.24 3.42 -3.09
C ALA A 149 5.09 2.31 -4.14
N LEU A 150 5.64 1.11 -3.90
CA LEU A 150 5.46 -0.04 -4.77
C LEU A 150 4.00 -0.52 -4.78
N ILE A 151 3.38 -0.64 -3.61
CA ILE A 151 1.96 -1.03 -3.48
C ILE A 151 1.08 -0.02 -4.23
N PHE A 152 1.27 1.27 -3.97
CA PHE A 152 0.51 2.34 -4.59
C PHE A 152 0.66 2.38 -6.11
N LEU A 153 1.89 2.34 -6.62
CA LEU A 153 2.14 2.43 -8.06
C LEU A 153 1.74 1.16 -8.82
N THR A 154 1.85 -0.02 -8.18
CA THR A 154 1.33 -1.27 -8.74
C THR A 154 -0.19 -1.19 -8.90
N ALA A 155 -0.89 -0.72 -7.86
CA ALA A 155 -2.34 -0.52 -7.89
C ALA A 155 -2.75 0.51 -8.94
N ALA A 156 -2.04 1.64 -9.00
CA ALA A 156 -2.26 2.70 -9.99
C ALA A 156 -2.14 2.16 -11.43
N LYS A 157 -1.12 1.35 -11.72
CA LYS A 157 -0.94 0.71 -13.02
C LYS A 157 -2.10 -0.24 -13.37
N ALA A 158 -2.63 -0.95 -12.38
CA ALA A 158 -3.78 -1.83 -12.55
C ALA A 158 -5.14 -1.08 -12.58
N GLY A 159 -5.15 0.24 -12.34
CA GLY A 159 -6.37 1.05 -12.27
C GLY A 159 -7.18 0.87 -10.98
N ILE A 160 -6.61 0.22 -9.97
CA ILE A 160 -7.29 -0.17 -8.72
C ILE A 160 -6.88 0.80 -7.60
N PRO A 161 -7.82 1.35 -6.81
CA PRO A 161 -7.48 2.14 -5.64
C PRO A 161 -6.93 1.27 -4.50
N VAL A 162 -5.96 1.80 -3.74
CA VAL A 162 -5.46 1.15 -2.52
C VAL A 162 -6.34 1.50 -1.33
N LEU A 163 -6.77 0.52 -0.54
CA LEU A 163 -7.35 0.74 0.79
C LEU A 163 -6.22 0.72 1.83
N THR A 164 -6.11 1.77 2.66
CA THR A 164 -5.05 1.90 3.66
C THR A 164 -5.53 2.63 4.92
N ALA A 165 -4.98 2.26 6.08
CA ALA A 165 -5.08 3.06 7.31
C ALA A 165 -3.99 4.13 7.42
N ASN A 166 -2.98 4.12 6.54
CA ASN A 166 -1.83 5.03 6.55
C ASN A 166 -2.04 6.23 5.61
N ARG A 167 -3.08 7.01 5.92
CA ARG A 167 -3.56 8.12 5.07
C ARG A 167 -2.45 9.10 4.69
N ASP A 168 -1.66 9.54 5.65
CA ASP A 168 -0.71 10.64 5.45
C ASP A 168 0.43 10.22 4.51
N GLU A 169 0.98 9.02 4.67
CA GLU A 169 2.07 8.55 3.81
C GLU A 169 1.60 8.28 2.37
N PHE A 170 0.41 7.68 2.21
CA PHE A 170 -0.19 7.48 0.89
C PHE A 170 -0.57 8.81 0.22
N ASP A 171 -0.97 9.82 0.99
CA ASP A 171 -1.19 11.16 0.46
C ASP A 171 0.11 11.78 -0.09
N LEU A 172 1.20 11.71 0.67
CA LEU A 172 2.50 12.20 0.24
C LEU A 172 2.99 11.50 -1.04
N ILE A 173 2.75 10.18 -1.15
CA ILE A 173 3.01 9.40 -2.37
C ILE A 173 2.14 9.91 -3.53
N GLN A 174 0.83 10.08 -3.32
CA GLN A 174 -0.10 10.56 -4.35
C GLN A 174 0.25 11.97 -4.86
N GLN A 175 0.78 12.85 -4.02
CA GLN A 175 1.28 14.18 -4.44
C GLN A 175 2.45 14.11 -5.43
N LEU A 176 3.19 12.99 -5.47
CA LEU A 176 4.27 12.72 -6.44
C LEU A 176 3.83 11.81 -7.59
N ALA A 177 2.79 11.01 -7.39
CA ALA A 177 2.20 10.09 -8.35
C ALA A 177 0.67 10.29 -8.44
N PRO A 178 0.21 11.41 -9.03
CA PRO A 178 -1.20 11.79 -9.04
C PRO A 178 -2.10 10.87 -9.88
N GLU A 179 -1.52 9.98 -10.68
CA GLU A 179 -2.28 9.00 -11.45
C GLU A 179 -2.87 7.87 -10.59
N GLY A 180 -2.33 7.64 -9.40
CA GLY A 180 -2.83 6.62 -8.48
C GLY A 180 -3.97 7.13 -7.60
N ARG A 181 -4.67 6.21 -6.96
CA ARG A 181 -5.77 6.51 -6.03
C ARG A 181 -5.60 5.67 -4.77
N PHE A 182 -5.91 6.26 -3.64
CA PHE A 182 -6.09 5.53 -2.39
C PHE A 182 -7.39 5.97 -1.73
N ILE A 183 -7.92 5.09 -0.89
CA ILE A 183 -9.08 5.27 -0.04
C ILE A 183 -8.57 5.05 1.38
N HIS A 184 -8.86 5.97 2.29
CA HIS A 184 -8.47 5.81 3.68
C HIS A 184 -9.62 5.27 4.54
N CYS A 185 -9.26 4.49 5.55
CA CYS A 185 -10.18 3.86 6.49
C CYS A 185 -9.71 3.99 7.95
#